data_AF-A0A8J4UST9-F1
#
_entry.id   AF-A0A8J4UST9-F1
#
_cell.length_a   1.000
_cell.length_b   1.000
_cell.length_c   1.000
_cell.angle_alpha   90.00
_cell.angle_beta   90.00
_cell.angle_gamma   90.00
#
_symmetry.space_group_name_H-M   'P 1'
#
loop_
_entity.id
_entity.type
_entity.pdbx_description
1 polymer ?
#
loop_
_entity_poly.entity_id
_entity_poly.type
_entity_poly.pdbx_seq_one_letter_code
_entity_poly.pdbx_strand_id
1 'polypeptide(L)'
;MNQASPLSGVNVVLVMAYGSLVFVLLFIFVKRQIMRFAVKSRRGPHAPVGHNAPKDLKEEIESRLSKVNNIRYEPRLLSEDDDRLKHRGQNGCYNYLYRMQALDAIRDTGIVSPDLARCPSALTGPRYRKWLLDLRNSHSLIKTSHSSLIDRLLEGYDNARHGTSVFGEAEFLKYKEDLTELAAL
;
A
#
# COMPACT_ATOMS: atom_id res chain seq x y z
N MET A 1 -15.96 -73.37 -27.58
CA MET A 1 -16.04 -72.83 -28.96
C MET A 1 -16.08 -71.31 -28.86
N ASN A 2 -14.96 -70.64 -29.10
CA ASN A 2 -14.89 -69.18 -29.09
C ASN A 2 -14.93 -68.68 -30.54
N GLN A 3 -16.08 -68.15 -30.96
CA GLN A 3 -16.22 -67.47 -32.25
C GLN A 3 -15.77 -66.02 -32.10
N ALA A 4 -14.53 -65.71 -32.50
CA ALA A 4 -14.07 -64.34 -32.69
C ALA A 4 -14.64 -63.83 -34.03
N SER A 5 -15.70 -63.03 -33.97
CA SER A 5 -16.24 -62.36 -35.16
C SER A 5 -15.32 -61.21 -35.56
N PRO A 6 -14.84 -61.12 -36.82
CA PRO A 6 -14.06 -59.98 -37.28
C PRO A 6 -15.00 -58.78 -37.32
N LEU A 7 -14.69 -57.76 -36.52
CA LEU A 7 -15.45 -56.51 -36.50
C LEU A 7 -15.45 -55.90 -37.90
N SER A 8 -16.61 -55.86 -38.55
CA SER A 8 -16.81 -55.20 -39.86
C SER A 8 -16.23 -53.79 -39.82
N GLY A 9 -15.52 -53.35 -40.87
CA GLY A 9 -14.83 -52.05 -40.92
C GLY A 9 -15.72 -50.85 -40.57
N VAL A 10 -17.04 -50.98 -40.77
CA VAL A 10 -18.06 -50.00 -40.35
C VAL A 10 -18.06 -49.80 -38.82
N ASN A 11 -17.94 -50.89 -38.04
CA ASN A 11 -17.89 -50.82 -36.57
C ASN A 11 -16.62 -50.10 -36.10
N VAL A 12 -15.49 -50.30 -36.78
CA VAL A 12 -14.23 -49.61 -36.46
C VAL A 12 -14.35 -48.12 -36.72
N VAL A 13 -14.94 -47.73 -37.85
CA VAL A 13 -15.17 -46.31 -38.19
C VAL A 13 -16.14 -45.65 -37.21
N LEU A 14 -17.22 -46.34 -36.82
CA LEU A 14 -18.16 -45.84 -35.81
C LEU A 14 -17.46 -45.61 -34.47
N VAL A 15 -16.66 -46.58 -34.00
CA VAL A 15 -15.92 -46.45 -32.74
C VAL A 15 -14.92 -45.29 -32.79
N MET A 16 -14.24 -45.09 -33.92
CA MET A 16 -13.31 -43.96 -34.08
C MET A 16 -14.03 -42.60 -34.12
N ALA A 17 -15.16 -42.52 -34.82
CA ALA A 17 -15.95 -41.29 -34.91
C ALA A 17 -16.57 -40.90 -33.56
N TYR A 18 -17.21 -41.85 -32.88
CA TYR A 18 -17.80 -41.59 -31.56
C TYR A 18 -16.73 -41.41 -30.48
N GLY A 19 -15.64 -42.18 -30.53
CA GLY A 19 -14.53 -42.05 -29.59
C GLY A 19 -13.85 -40.69 -29.68
N SER A 20 -13.59 -40.20 -30.90
CA SER A 20 -13.04 -38.85 -31.11
C SER A 20 -14.02 -37.75 -30.71
N LEU A 21 -15.32 -37.90 -31.01
CA LEU A 21 -16.35 -36.96 -30.59
C LEU A 21 -16.41 -36.81 -29.06
N VAL A 22 -16.44 -37.92 -28.33
CA VAL A 22 -16.45 -37.93 -26.86
C VAL A 22 -15.16 -37.31 -26.31
N PHE A 23 -14.01 -37.63 -26.90
CA PHE A 23 -12.72 -37.06 -26.50
C PHE A 23 -12.67 -35.54 -26.69
N VAL A 24 -13.15 -35.03 -27.83
CA VAL A 24 -13.25 -33.58 -28.10
C VAL A 24 -14.19 -32.90 -27.12
N LEU A 25 -15.35 -33.50 -26.83
CA LEU A 25 -16.29 -32.96 -25.84
C LEU A 25 -15.66 -32.89 -24.44
N LEU A 26 -15.01 -33.97 -23.99
CA LEU A 26 -14.30 -34.00 -22.71
C LEU A 26 -13.20 -32.92 -22.64
N PHE A 27 -12.44 -32.72 -23.72
CA PHE A 27 -11.42 -31.67 -23.78
C PHE A 27 -12.02 -30.27 -23.65
N ILE A 28 -13.14 -30.00 -24.32
CA ILE A 28 -13.86 -28.72 -24.20
C ILE A 28 -14.39 -28.54 -22.78
N PHE A 29 -14.95 -29.58 -22.16
CA PHE A 29 -15.43 -29.52 -20.78
C PHE A 29 -14.29 -29.24 -19.81
N VAL A 30 -13.17 -29.95 -19.90
CA VAL A 30 -11.98 -29.73 -19.06
C VAL A 30 -11.45 -28.31 -19.23
N LYS A 31 -11.26 -27.84 -20.48
CA LYS A 31 -10.81 -26.46 -20.76
C LYS A 31 -11.75 -25.42 -20.16
N ARG A 32 -13.07 -25.64 -20.27
CA ARG A 32 -14.10 -24.73 -19.73
C ARG A 32 -14.19 -24.79 -18.20
N GLN A 33 -13.96 -25.95 -17.59
CA GLN A 33 -13.91 -26.13 -16.14
C GLN A 33 -12.68 -25.45 -15.54
N ILE A 34 -11.50 -25.61 -16.15
CA ILE A 34 -10.26 -24.93 -15.74
C ILE A 34 -10.43 -23.41 -15.84
N MET A 35 -11.04 -22.91 -16.92
CA MET A 35 -11.32 -21.48 -17.08
C MET A 35 -12.24 -20.95 -15.97
N ARG A 36 -13.33 -21.66 -15.65
CA ARG A 36 -14.23 -21.27 -14.54
C ARG A 36 -13.53 -21.34 -13.18
N PHE A 37 -12.70 -22.35 -12.96
CA PHE A 37 -11.97 -22.52 -11.71
C PHE A 37 -10.92 -21.41 -11.50
N ALA A 38 -10.17 -21.06 -12.55
CA ALA A 38 -9.21 -19.95 -12.53
C ALA A 38 -9.88 -18.58 -12.31
N VAL A 39 -11.10 -18.39 -12.82
CA VAL A 39 -11.87 -17.16 -12.62
C VAL A 39 -12.46 -17.09 -11.20
N LYS A 40 -12.88 -18.22 -10.62
CA LYS A 40 -13.46 -18.28 -9.27
C LYS A 40 -12.41 -18.28 -8.15
N SER A 41 -11.21 -18.83 -8.39
CA SER A 41 -10.12 -18.85 -7.40
C SER A 41 -9.47 -17.49 -7.17
N ARG A 42 -9.60 -16.53 -8.09
CA ARG A 42 -9.08 -15.16 -7.94
C ARG A 42 -9.91 -14.27 -7.01
N ARG A 43 -11.02 -14.74 -6.46
CA ARG A 43 -11.84 -13.99 -5.50
C ARG A 43 -11.32 -14.20 -4.08
N GLY A 44 -10.19 -13.55 -3.78
CA GLY A 44 -9.82 -13.26 -2.40
C GLY A 44 -10.81 -12.26 -1.77
N PRO A 45 -10.82 -12.13 -0.44
CA PRO A 45 -11.72 -11.22 0.30
C PRO A 45 -11.60 -9.74 -0.10
N HIS A 46 -10.53 -9.36 -0.81
CA HIS A 46 -10.39 -8.07 -1.46
C HIS A 46 -10.62 -8.24 -2.96
N ALA A 47 -11.78 -7.81 -3.45
CA ALA A 47 -12.00 -7.67 -4.88
C ALA A 47 -10.96 -6.68 -5.46
N PRO A 48 -10.27 -7.00 -6.57
CA PRO A 48 -9.33 -6.07 -7.17
C PRO A 48 -10.07 -4.78 -7.56
N VAL A 49 -9.41 -3.64 -7.36
CA VAL A 49 -9.96 -2.32 -7.73
C VAL A 49 -10.37 -2.37 -9.20
N GLY A 50 -11.66 -2.11 -9.49
CA GLY A 50 -12.21 -2.23 -10.85
C GLY A 50 -12.73 -3.62 -11.26
N HIS A 51 -13.05 -4.52 -10.32
CA HIS A 51 -13.56 -5.87 -10.63
C HIS A 51 -14.77 -5.92 -11.59
N ASN A 52 -15.64 -4.91 -11.52
CA ASN A 52 -16.84 -4.80 -12.37
C ASN A 52 -16.67 -3.79 -13.52
N ALA A 53 -15.47 -3.24 -13.72
CA ALA A 53 -15.20 -2.31 -14.79
C ALA A 53 -15.04 -3.03 -16.14
N PRO A 54 -15.40 -2.37 -17.27
CA PRO A 54 -14.98 -2.79 -18.60
C PRO A 54 -13.47 -3.02 -18.65
N LYS A 55 -13.01 -3.99 -19.45
CA LYS A 55 -11.59 -4.43 -19.49
C LYS A 55 -10.63 -3.25 -19.68
N ASP A 56 -10.94 -2.35 -20.60
CA ASP A 56 -10.10 -1.18 -20.90
C ASP A 56 -10.00 -0.22 -19.71
N LEU A 57 -11.11 0.01 -19.00
CA LEU A 57 -11.16 0.87 -17.83
C LEU A 57 -10.45 0.21 -16.63
N LYS A 58 -10.55 -1.11 -16.50
CA LYS A 58 -9.79 -1.87 -15.50
C LYS A 58 -8.28 -1.77 -15.76
N GLU A 59 -7.84 -1.95 -16.99
CA GLU A 59 -6.43 -1.81 -17.39
C GLU A 59 -5.93 -0.38 -17.15
N GLU A 60 -6.76 0.63 -17.41
CA GLU A 60 -6.42 2.02 -17.11
C GLU A 60 -6.28 2.28 -15.60
N ILE A 61 -7.20 1.76 -14.78
CA ILE A 61 -7.12 1.84 -13.31
C ILE A 61 -5.83 1.18 -12.80
N GLU A 62 -5.55 -0.05 -13.25
CA GLU A 62 -4.34 -0.77 -12.86
C GLU A 62 -3.08 -0.02 -13.30
N SER A 63 -3.08 0.55 -14.52
CA SER A 63 -1.98 1.39 -15.03
C SER A 63 -1.78 2.64 -14.18
N ARG A 64 -2.83 3.38 -13.85
CA ARG A 64 -2.77 4.56 -12.99
C ARG A 64 -2.33 4.21 -11.56
N LEU A 65 -2.83 3.12 -10.99
CA LEU A 65 -2.43 2.66 -9.66
C LEU A 65 -0.96 2.22 -9.64
N SER A 66 -0.47 1.59 -10.72
CA SER A 66 0.94 1.24 -10.85
C SER A 66 1.85 2.48 -10.86
N LYS A 67 1.37 3.62 -11.41
CA LYS A 67 2.10 4.89 -11.34
C LYS A 67 2.21 5.43 -9.91
N VAL A 68 1.24 5.15 -9.04
CA VAL A 68 1.30 5.55 -7.62
C VAL A 68 2.49 4.91 -6.91
N ASN A 69 2.85 3.66 -7.26
CA ASN A 69 4.04 3.00 -6.72
C ASN A 69 5.36 3.71 -7.12
N ASN A 70 5.34 4.50 -8.20
CA ASN A 70 6.48 5.30 -8.64
C ASN A 70 6.52 6.68 -7.97
N ILE A 71 5.50 7.07 -7.21
CA ILE A 71 5.51 8.33 -6.46
C ILE A 71 6.52 8.16 -5.33
N ARG A 72 7.66 8.81 -5.53
CA ARG A 72 8.74 8.82 -4.55
C ARG A 72 8.68 10.04 -3.65
N TYR A 73 7.97 11.09 -4.02
CA TYR A 73 7.94 12.37 -3.33
C TYR A 73 6.61 12.55 -2.59
N GLU A 74 6.70 13.02 -1.35
CA GLU A 74 5.52 13.43 -0.59
C GLU A 74 5.39 14.97 -0.69
N PRO A 75 4.23 15.52 -1.11
CA PRO A 75 4.04 16.96 -1.17
C PRO A 75 3.93 17.57 0.24
N ARG A 76 4.23 18.87 0.35
CA ARG A 76 3.88 19.64 1.55
C ARG A 76 2.36 19.73 1.65
N LEU A 77 1.80 19.47 2.83
CA LEU A 77 0.35 19.37 3.01
C LEU A 77 -0.30 20.73 3.23
N LEU A 78 0.41 21.65 3.89
CA LEU A 78 -0.04 23.01 4.17
C LEU A 78 0.89 24.05 3.55
N SER A 79 0.28 25.10 3.01
CA SER A 79 1.00 26.32 2.61
C SER A 79 1.21 27.21 3.83
N GLU A 80 2.30 27.99 3.84
CA GLU A 80 2.54 29.00 4.89
C GLU A 80 1.40 30.03 4.95
N ASP A 81 0.83 30.38 3.80
CA ASP A 81 -0.22 31.39 3.66
C ASP A 81 -1.64 30.82 3.75
N ASP A 82 -1.81 29.55 4.14
CA ASP A 82 -3.11 28.89 4.18
C ASP A 82 -4.08 29.62 5.13
N ASP A 83 -5.19 30.13 4.60
CA ASP A 83 -6.16 30.90 5.37
C ASP A 83 -6.80 30.10 6.51
N ARG A 84 -6.79 28.76 6.43
CA ARG A 84 -7.27 27.89 7.51
C ARG A 84 -6.40 27.99 8.76
N LEU A 85 -5.11 28.35 8.61
CA LEU A 85 -4.21 28.58 9.74
C LEU A 85 -4.52 29.92 10.45
N LYS A 86 -4.99 30.92 9.71
CA LYS A 86 -5.31 32.26 10.24
C LYS A 86 -6.61 32.29 11.05
N HIS A 87 -7.58 31.43 10.71
CA HIS A 87 -8.91 31.41 11.33
C HIS A 87 -9.07 30.39 12.47
N ARG A 88 -7.95 29.86 12.99
CA ARG A 88 -7.86 28.76 13.97
C ARG A 88 -8.75 28.94 15.22
N GLY A 89 -9.03 30.18 15.62
CA GLY A 89 -9.80 30.51 16.83
C GLY A 89 -11.30 30.74 16.66
N GLN A 90 -11.82 30.88 15.43
CA GLN A 90 -13.20 31.37 15.25
C GLN A 90 -14.25 30.29 14.98
N ASN A 91 -13.88 29.11 14.48
CA ASN A 91 -14.82 28.01 14.27
C ASN A 91 -14.11 26.65 14.39
N GLY A 92 -14.25 26.03 15.56
CA GLY A 92 -14.21 24.59 15.81
C GLY A 92 -13.22 23.69 15.03
N CYS A 93 -12.21 23.22 15.76
CA CYS A 93 -11.83 21.79 15.76
C CYS A 93 -11.29 21.19 14.44
N TYR A 94 -10.28 21.80 13.83
CA TYR A 94 -9.56 21.16 12.73
C TYR A 94 -8.37 20.34 13.22
N ASN A 95 -8.64 19.21 13.89
CA ASN A 95 -7.60 18.26 14.33
C ASN A 95 -6.73 17.76 13.17
N TYR A 96 -7.31 17.65 11.97
CA TYR A 96 -6.55 17.27 10.78
C TYR A 96 -5.47 18.29 10.41
N LEU A 97 -5.62 19.58 10.75
CA LEU A 97 -4.58 20.59 10.47
C LEU A 97 -3.34 20.32 11.32
N TYR A 98 -3.50 19.90 12.58
CA TYR A 98 -2.37 19.52 13.44
C TYR A 98 -1.66 18.29 12.94
N ARG A 99 -2.40 17.32 12.38
CA ARG A 99 -1.80 16.16 11.73
C ARG A 99 -0.97 16.57 10.52
N MET A 100 -1.52 17.45 9.67
CA MET A 100 -0.80 17.95 8.50
C MET A 100 0.45 18.74 8.91
N GLN A 101 0.33 19.61 9.92
CA GLN A 101 1.47 20.36 10.47
C GLN A 101 2.54 19.44 11.08
N ALA A 102 2.15 18.38 11.81
CA ALA A 102 3.10 17.43 12.35
C ALA A 102 3.92 16.75 11.26
N LEU A 103 3.28 16.36 10.15
CA LEU A 103 3.96 15.73 9.02
C LEU A 103 4.88 16.71 8.27
N ASP A 104 4.48 17.96 8.13
CA ASP A 104 5.30 18.99 7.50
C ASP A 104 6.46 19.46 8.41
N ALA A 105 6.27 19.48 9.73
CA ALA A 105 7.29 19.94 10.70
C ALA A 105 8.60 19.14 10.66
N ILE A 106 8.56 17.86 10.25
CA ILE A 106 9.76 17.02 10.07
C ILE A 106 10.70 17.60 9.00
N ARG A 107 10.13 18.30 8.01
CA ARG A 107 10.91 18.94 6.94
C ARG A 107 11.58 20.21 7.45
N ASP A 108 10.85 20.94 8.28
CA ASP A 108 11.26 22.25 8.77
C ASP A 108 12.37 22.15 9.83
N THR A 109 12.48 21.02 10.53
CA THR A 109 13.47 20.82 11.60
C THR A 109 14.87 20.48 11.10
N GLY A 110 15.07 20.17 9.82
CA GLY A 110 16.40 19.94 9.24
C GLY A 110 17.18 18.74 9.78
N ILE A 111 16.58 17.92 10.65
CA ILE A 111 17.18 16.73 11.31
C ILE A 111 17.54 15.65 10.29
N VAL A 112 16.82 15.67 9.16
CA VAL A 112 17.03 14.82 8.00
C VAL A 112 18.38 15.20 7.38
N SER A 113 19.38 14.31 7.54
CA SER A 113 20.76 14.56 7.11
C SER A 113 20.84 15.11 5.67
N PRO A 114 21.90 15.85 5.31
CA PRO A 114 22.07 16.37 3.94
C PRO A 114 21.96 15.31 2.84
N ASP A 115 22.32 14.06 3.15
CA ASP A 115 22.20 12.91 2.23
C ASP A 115 20.74 12.46 2.04
N LEU A 116 19.91 12.62 3.07
CA LEU A 116 18.47 12.35 3.04
C LEU A 116 17.74 13.55 2.41
N ALA A 117 18.15 14.79 2.70
CA ALA A 117 17.62 16.02 2.10
C ALA A 117 17.93 16.19 0.60
N ARG A 118 19.05 15.62 0.11
CA ARG A 118 19.41 15.61 -1.32
C ARG A 118 18.44 14.79 -2.18
N CYS A 119 17.64 13.92 -1.56
CA CYS A 119 16.61 13.16 -2.24
C CYS A 119 15.23 13.67 -1.79
N PRO A 120 14.46 14.37 -2.65
CA PRO A 120 13.08 14.78 -2.34
C PRO A 120 12.21 13.59 -1.88
N SER A 121 12.61 12.38 -2.25
CA SER A 121 11.94 11.13 -1.89
C SER A 121 12.14 10.60 -0.48
N ALA A 122 13.06 11.20 0.29
CA ALA A 122 13.54 10.59 1.50
C ALA A 122 12.62 10.79 2.72
N LEU A 123 11.70 11.76 2.62
CA LEU A 123 10.69 12.09 3.62
C LEU A 123 9.35 11.37 3.39
N THR A 124 9.33 10.35 2.54
CA THR A 124 8.14 9.49 2.42
C THR A 124 7.96 8.74 3.74
N GLY A 125 6.74 8.68 4.28
CA GLY A 125 6.56 8.16 5.64
C GLY A 125 7.18 6.80 6.01
N PRO A 126 7.22 5.79 5.12
CA PRO A 126 7.94 4.55 5.40
C PRO A 126 9.45 4.74 5.63
N ARG A 127 10.07 5.75 5.02
CA ARG A 127 11.50 6.05 5.15
C ARG A 127 11.83 6.83 6.42
N TYR A 128 10.98 7.77 6.82
CA TYR A 128 11.16 8.48 8.09
C TYR A 128 11.06 7.54 9.29
N ARG A 129 10.03 6.67 9.31
CA ARG A 129 9.90 5.64 10.34
C ARG A 129 11.10 4.71 10.37
N LYS A 130 11.57 4.26 9.20
CA LYS A 130 12.78 3.43 9.11
C LYS A 130 14.00 4.15 9.64
N TRP A 131 14.18 5.43 9.30
CA TRP A 131 15.29 6.25 9.79
C TRP A 131 15.27 6.41 11.32
N LEU A 132 14.12 6.68 11.93
CA LEU A 132 13.99 6.72 13.39
C LEU A 132 14.33 5.37 14.04
N LEU A 133 13.90 4.26 13.43
CA LEU A 133 14.23 2.91 13.90
C LEU A 133 15.73 2.60 13.75
N ASP A 134 16.34 2.97 12.63
CA ASP A 134 17.78 2.82 12.40
C ASP A 134 18.57 3.68 13.40
N LEU A 135 18.10 4.90 13.70
CA LEU A 135 18.68 5.78 14.71
C LEU A 135 18.60 5.14 16.10
N ARG A 136 17.44 4.59 16.48
CA ARG A 136 17.22 3.85 17.73
C ARG A 136 18.15 2.63 17.86
N ASN A 137 18.40 1.93 16.75
CA ASN A 137 19.18 0.69 16.72
C ASN A 137 20.69 0.94 16.59
N SER A 138 21.12 2.15 16.22
CA SER A 138 22.53 2.51 16.12
C SER A 138 23.24 2.42 17.49
N HIS A 139 24.48 1.91 17.50
CA HIS A 139 25.22 1.55 18.73
C HIS A 139 25.97 2.74 19.39
N SER A 140 25.46 3.97 19.30
CA SER A 140 26.11 5.14 19.92
C SER A 140 25.85 5.25 21.43
N LEU A 141 26.76 5.87 22.19
CA LEU A 141 26.64 6.05 23.65
C LEU A 141 25.46 6.95 24.09
N ILE A 142 24.78 7.56 23.12
CA ILE A 142 23.56 8.38 23.23
C ILE A 142 22.31 7.51 23.51
N LYS A 143 22.45 6.18 23.44
CA LYS A 143 21.37 5.17 23.44
C LYS A 143 20.45 5.15 24.67
N THR A 144 20.94 5.40 25.88
CA THR A 144 20.10 5.25 27.09
C THR A 144 19.21 6.45 27.34
N SER A 145 19.69 7.67 27.06
CA SER A 145 18.94 8.90 27.34
C SER A 145 17.89 9.20 26.27
N HIS A 146 18.17 8.90 25.00
CA HIS A 146 17.33 9.35 23.87
C HIS A 146 16.47 8.25 23.22
N SER A 147 16.56 7.00 23.71
CA SER A 147 15.68 5.92 23.22
C SER A 147 14.20 6.21 23.48
N SER A 148 13.88 6.78 24.64
CA SER A 148 12.52 7.21 25.00
C SER A 148 12.03 8.36 24.11
N LEU A 149 12.90 9.32 23.77
CA LEU A 149 12.61 10.42 22.85
C LEU A 149 12.25 9.89 21.45
N ILE A 150 13.05 8.95 20.92
CA ILE A 150 12.79 8.34 19.61
C ILE A 150 11.47 7.54 19.62
N ASP A 151 11.17 6.81 20.71
CA ASP A 151 9.92 6.07 20.85
C ASP A 151 8.70 7.02 20.89
N ARG A 152 8.80 8.16 21.60
CA ARG A 152 7.75 9.21 21.59
C ARG A 152 7.55 9.82 20.19
N LEU A 153 8.64 10.07 19.46
CA LEU A 153 8.58 10.60 18.10
C LEU A 153 7.97 9.59 17.11
N LEU A 154 8.29 8.31 17.23
CA LEU A 154 7.68 7.25 16.45
C LEU A 154 6.17 7.18 16.70
N GLU A 155 5.76 7.21 17.98
CA GLU A 155 4.35 7.17 18.37
C GLU A 155 3.60 8.42 17.89
N GLY A 156 4.16 9.62 18.09
CA GLY A 156 3.58 10.88 17.63
C GLY A 156 3.41 10.93 16.11
N TYR A 157 4.40 10.40 15.38
CA TYR A 157 4.35 10.28 13.92
C TYR A 157 3.26 9.31 13.44
N ASP A 158 3.23 8.10 14.01
CA ASP A 158 2.24 7.08 13.65
C ASP A 158 0.82 7.56 14.00
N ASN A 159 0.65 8.26 15.13
CA ASN A 159 -0.63 8.88 15.52
C ASN A 159 -1.08 9.98 14.55
N ALA A 160 -0.17 10.85 14.11
CA ALA A 160 -0.48 11.89 13.14
C ALA A 160 -0.88 11.31 11.77
N ARG A 161 -0.10 10.34 11.27
CA ARG A 161 -0.23 9.79 9.90
C ARG A 161 -1.31 8.72 9.76
N HIS A 162 -1.42 7.84 10.75
CA HIS A 162 -2.21 6.61 10.68
C HIS A 162 -3.19 6.44 11.84
N GLY A 163 -3.01 7.20 12.93
CA GLY A 163 -3.86 7.11 14.11
C GLY A 163 -5.33 7.42 13.83
N THR A 164 -6.22 6.74 14.53
CA THR A 164 -7.67 7.01 14.52
C THR A 164 -8.10 7.91 15.68
N SER A 165 -7.21 8.15 16.66
CA SER A 165 -7.44 8.99 17.82
C SER A 165 -7.51 10.48 17.46
N VAL A 166 -8.02 11.30 18.38
CA VAL A 166 -7.92 12.75 18.25
C VAL A 166 -6.43 13.13 18.25
N PHE A 167 -6.01 13.96 17.30
CA PHE A 167 -4.68 14.56 17.28
C PHE A 167 -4.86 16.08 17.18
N GLY A 168 -4.82 16.73 18.34
CA GLY A 168 -5.06 18.13 18.60
C GLY A 168 -3.77 18.95 18.76
N GLU A 169 -3.96 20.17 19.28
CA GLU A 169 -2.87 21.12 19.53
C GLU A 169 -1.86 20.62 20.56
N ALA A 170 -2.33 20.01 21.65
CA ALA A 170 -1.45 19.54 22.73
C ALA A 170 -0.49 18.43 22.24
N GLU A 171 -1.00 17.47 21.46
CA GLU A 171 -0.18 16.41 20.88
C GLU A 171 0.80 16.96 19.84
N PHE A 172 0.36 17.94 19.04
CA PHE A 172 1.24 18.61 18.08
C PHE A 172 2.38 19.39 18.76
N LEU A 173 2.08 20.17 19.80
CA LEU A 173 3.09 20.95 20.53
C LEU A 173 4.12 20.03 21.16
N LYS A 174 3.68 18.96 21.83
CA LYS A 174 4.57 17.95 22.40
C LYS A 174 5.45 17.29 21.33
N TYR A 175 4.85 16.90 20.21
CA TYR A 175 5.60 16.33 19.08
C TYR A 175 6.65 17.30 18.52
N LYS A 176 6.30 18.59 18.42
CA LYS A 176 7.22 19.63 17.97
C LYS A 176 8.38 19.84 18.96
N GLU A 177 8.10 19.82 20.25
CA GLU A 177 9.12 19.89 21.31
C GLU A 177 10.10 18.71 21.21
N ASP A 178 9.57 17.49 21.14
CA ASP A 178 10.38 16.27 20.96
C ASP A 178 11.24 16.34 19.68
N LEU A 179 10.71 16.90 18.59
CA LEU A 179 11.48 17.12 17.36
C LEU A 179 12.60 18.15 17.55
N THR A 180 12.33 19.27 18.22
CA THR A 180 13.37 20.27 18.50
C THR A 180 14.45 19.75 19.45
N GLU A 181 14.08 18.90 20.40
CA GLU A 181 15.03 18.21 21.27
C GLU A 181 15.94 17.29 20.45
N LEU A 182 15.37 16.51 19.52
CA LEU A 182 16.14 15.65 18.62
C LEU A 182 17.05 16.45 17.67
N ALA A 183 16.61 17.62 17.22
CA ALA A 183 17.39 18.50 16.35
C ALA A 183 18.60 19.14 17.06
N ALA A 184 18.56 19.24 18.38
CA ALA A 184 19.61 19.85 19.19
C ALA A 184 20.72 18.85 19.61
N LEU A 185 20.57 17.55 19.29
CA LEU A 185 21.57 16.50 19.53
C LEU A 185 22.65 16.48 18.46
#